data_AF-A0A1Q7V0Q7-F1
#
_entry.id   AF-A0A1Q7V0Q7-F1
#
_cell.length_a   1.000
_cell.length_b   1.000
_cell.length_c   1.000
_cell.angle_alpha   90.00
_cell.angle_beta   90.00
_cell.angle_gamma   90.00
#
_symmetry.space_group_name_H-M   'P 1'
#
loop_
_entity.id
_entity.type
_entity.pdbx_description
1 polymer ?
#
loop_
_entity_poly.entity_id
_entity_poly.type
_entity_poly.pdbx_seq_one_letter_code
_entity_poly.pdbx_strand_id
1 'polypeptide(L)'
;MTRAQILFRVRFPLALAVILAGIRTATIITIGVATIAAAIGAGGLGTFIFRGVALVSDSLILAGAIPAALLALLADFLLGLLERKLKVS
;
A
#
# COMPACT_ATOMS: atom_id res chain seq x y z
N MET A 1 7.07 10.54 -36.67
CA MET A 1 6.28 10.03 -35.52
C MET A 1 5.58 11.18 -34.84
N THR A 2 4.30 11.04 -34.50
CA THR A 2 3.55 12.09 -33.79
C THR A 2 3.90 12.10 -32.30
N ARG A 3 3.68 13.23 -31.60
CA ARG A 3 3.94 13.34 -30.16
C ARG A 3 3.20 12.26 -29.35
N ALA A 4 1.97 11.93 -29.75
CA ALA A 4 1.19 10.86 -29.14
C ALA A 4 1.83 9.47 -29.35
N GLN A 5 2.33 9.18 -30.55
CA GLN A 5 3.03 7.91 -30.81
C GLN A 5 4.30 7.76 -29.98
N ILE A 6 5.09 8.82 -29.82
CA ILE A 6 6.31 8.80 -28.99
C ILE A 6 5.96 8.59 -27.51
N LEU A 7 4.89 9.22 -27.03
CA LEU A 7 4.42 9.05 -25.65
C LEU A 7 4.06 7.59 -25.37
N PHE A 8 3.17 7.00 -26.16
CA PHE A 8 2.63 5.67 -25.87
C PHE A 8 3.57 4.52 -26.24
N ARG A 9 4.42 4.66 -27.28
CA ARG A 9 5.32 3.58 -27.71
C ARG A 9 6.72 3.64 -27.12
N VAL A 10 7.16 4.78 -26.61
CA VAL A 10 8.55 4.95 -26.13
C VAL A 10 8.56 5.38 -24.66
N ARG A 11 7.98 6.53 -24.34
CA ARG A 11 8.08 7.10 -22.99
C ARG A 11 7.27 6.32 -21.96
N PHE A 12 6.07 5.87 -22.31
CA PHE A 12 5.17 5.16 -21.39
C PHE A 12 5.70 3.79 -20.97
N PRO A 13 6.20 2.92 -21.88
CA PRO A 13 6.86 1.66 -21.51
C PRO A 13 8.09 1.87 -20.62
N LEU A 14 8.90 2.89 -20.91
CA LEU A 14 10.09 3.22 -20.11
C LEU A 14 9.73 3.72 -18.70
N ALA A 15 8.67 4.54 -18.58
CA ALA A 15 8.23 5.11 -17.30
C ALA A 15 7.41 4.14 -16.44
N LEU A 16 6.85 3.08 -17.03
CA LEU A 16 5.98 2.10 -16.36
C LEU A 16 6.62 1.52 -15.09
N ALA A 17 7.90 1.19 -15.13
CA ALA A 17 8.65 0.70 -13.98
C ALA A 17 8.65 1.67 -12.80
N VAL A 18 8.81 2.97 -13.08
CA VAL A 18 8.83 4.03 -12.05
C VAL A 18 7.41 4.29 -11.52
N ILE A 19 6.42 4.30 -12.40
CA ILE A 19 5.00 4.47 -12.02
C ILE A 19 4.56 3.34 -11.08
N LEU A 20 4.91 2.09 -11.41
CA LEU A 20 4.56 0.92 -10.59
C LEU A 20 5.24 0.96 -9.21
N ALA A 21 6.51 1.37 -9.15
CA ALA A 21 7.20 1.61 -7.87
C ALA A 21 6.50 2.69 -7.04
N GLY A 22 6.02 3.76 -7.70
CA GLY A 22 5.21 4.80 -7.06
C GLY A 22 3.88 4.27 -6.50
N ILE A 23 3.15 3.47 -7.28
CA ILE A 23 1.87 2.85 -6.86
C ILE A 23 2.08 1.95 -5.63
N ARG A 24 3.14 1.15 -5.62
CA ARG A 24 3.50 0.28 -4.50
C ARG A 24 3.72 1.08 -3.22
N THR A 25 4.51 2.15 -3.30
CA THR A 25 4.77 3.05 -2.18
C THR A 25 3.50 3.75 -1.70
N ALA A 26 2.71 4.30 -2.63
CA ALA A 26 1.46 4.96 -2.31
C ALA A 26 0.48 4.02 -1.59
N THR A 27 0.40 2.76 -2.04
CA THR A 27 -0.49 1.74 -1.45
C THR A 27 -0.12 1.45 0.00
N ILE A 28 1.17 1.24 0.31
CA ILE A 28 1.63 1.02 1.69
C ILE A 28 1.30 2.23 2.57
N ILE A 29 1.55 3.45 2.08
CA ILE A 29 1.25 4.69 2.81
C ILE A 29 -0.25 4.79 3.08
N THR A 30 -1.10 4.53 2.08
CA THR A 30 -2.56 4.58 2.24
C THR A 30 -3.05 3.57 3.27
N ILE A 31 -2.49 2.36 3.32
CA ILE A 31 -2.84 1.36 4.35
C ILE A 31 -2.44 1.85 5.75
N GLY A 32 -1.26 2.46 5.88
CA GLY A 32 -0.83 3.08 7.13
C GLY A 32 -1.76 4.21 7.57
N VAL A 33 -2.10 5.13 6.66
CA VAL A 33 -3.03 6.24 6.93
C VAL A 33 -4.43 5.73 7.28
N ALA A 34 -4.93 4.73 6.56
CA ALA A 34 -6.22 4.10 6.86
C ALA A 34 -6.23 3.43 8.24
N THR A 35 -5.10 2.89 8.68
CA THR A 35 -4.96 2.34 10.04
C THR A 35 -5.09 3.44 11.09
N ILE A 36 -4.49 4.61 10.86
CA ILE A 36 -4.61 5.78 11.75
C ILE A 36 -6.02 6.38 11.70
N ALA A 37 -6.73 6.29 10.58
CA ALA A 37 -8.10 6.80 10.44
C ALA A 37 -9.11 6.19 11.44
N ALA A 38 -8.78 5.04 12.03
CA ALA A 38 -9.56 4.49 13.14
C ALA A 38 -9.68 5.46 14.34
N ALA A 39 -8.72 6.38 14.53
CA ALA A 39 -8.74 7.40 15.58
C ALA A 39 -9.96 8.34 15.48
N ILE A 40 -10.42 8.62 14.25
CA ILE A 40 -11.57 9.50 13.99
C ILE A 40 -12.87 8.72 13.80
N GLY A 41 -12.90 7.44 14.20
CA GLY A 41 -14.11 6.61 14.12
C GLY A 41 -14.33 5.92 12.77
N ALA A 42 -13.36 5.93 11.85
CA ALA A 42 -13.48 5.23 10.56
C ALA A 42 -13.58 3.70 10.68
N GLY A 43 -13.25 3.13 11.85
CA GLY A 43 -13.31 1.69 12.10
C GLY A 43 -12.08 0.92 11.61
N GLY A 44 -12.23 -0.39 11.41
CA GLY A 44 -11.18 -1.27 10.89
C GLY A 44 -10.16 -1.75 11.92
N LEU A 45 -9.02 -2.30 11.45
CA LEU A 45 -7.98 -2.91 12.27
C LEU A 45 -7.30 -1.92 13.25
N GLY A 46 -7.24 -0.64 12.88
CA GLY A 46 -6.69 0.41 13.73
C GLY A 46 -7.48 0.60 15.03
N THR A 47 -8.75 0.17 15.09
CA THR A 47 -9.55 0.27 16.32
C THR A 47 -8.98 -0.57 17.46
N PHE A 48 -8.40 -1.73 17.16
CA PHE A 48 -7.72 -2.56 18.16
C PHE A 48 -6.45 -1.90 18.68
N ILE A 49 -5.72 -1.20 17.80
CA ILE A 49 -4.53 -0.43 18.16
C ILE A 49 -4.91 0.68 19.14
N PHE A 50 -5.87 1.54 18.78
CA PHE A 50 -6.27 2.65 19.65
C PHE A 50 -6.92 2.18 20.96
N ARG A 51 -7.71 1.09 20.92
CA ARG A 51 -8.24 0.47 22.16
C ARG A 51 -7.12 -0.10 23.03
N GLY A 52 -6.14 -0.77 22.45
CA GLY A 52 -4.98 -1.29 23.15
C GLY A 52 -4.15 -0.19 23.80
N VAL A 53 -3.95 0.93 23.11
CA VAL A 53 -3.29 2.13 23.67
C VAL A 53 -4.09 2.69 24.85
N ALA A 54 -5.41 2.83 24.72
CA ALA A 54 -6.28 3.32 25.79
C ALA A 54 -6.30 2.40 27.03
N LEU A 55 -6.14 1.09 26.82
CA LEU A 55 -6.13 0.07 27.87
C LEU A 55 -4.71 -0.29 28.35
N VAL A 56 -3.66 0.35 27.81
CA VAL A 56 -2.24 0.04 28.07
C VAL A 56 -1.98 -1.47 27.93
N SER A 57 -2.55 -2.08 26.90
CA SER A 57 -2.50 -3.51 26.64
C SER A 57 -1.78 -3.81 25.34
N ASP A 58 -0.54 -4.27 25.45
CA ASP A 58 0.29 -4.65 24.30
C ASP A 58 -0.36 -5.75 23.47
N SER A 59 -1.08 -6.66 24.11
CA SER A 59 -1.79 -7.75 23.42
C SER A 59 -2.83 -7.22 22.44
N LEU A 60 -3.61 -6.21 22.84
CA LEU A 60 -4.60 -5.55 21.97
C LEU A 60 -3.95 -4.69 20.88
N ILE A 61 -2.86 -4.00 21.21
CA ILE A 61 -2.09 -3.23 20.22
C ILE A 61 -1.59 -4.16 19.11
N LEU A 62 -0.95 -5.27 19.50
CA LEU A 62 -0.42 -6.27 18.57
C LEU A 62 -1.54 -6.97 17.77
N ALA A 63 -2.69 -7.23 18.40
CA ALA A 63 -3.85 -7.81 17.72
C ALA A 63 -4.37 -6.94 16.56
N GLY A 64 -4.18 -5.62 16.61
CA GLY A 64 -4.47 -4.72 15.48
C GLY A 64 -3.28 -4.50 14.55
N ALA A 65 -2.09 -4.30 15.11
CA ALA A 65 -0.89 -3.93 14.36
C ALA A 65 -0.37 -5.07 13.47
N ILE A 66 -0.36 -6.31 13.96
CA ILE A 66 0.12 -7.48 13.20
C ILE A 66 -0.73 -7.71 11.93
N PRO A 67 -2.06 -7.83 11.99
CA PRO A 67 -2.86 -8.03 10.78
C PRO A 67 -2.80 -6.82 9.85
N ALA A 68 -2.69 -5.59 10.37
CA ALA A 68 -2.53 -4.40 9.53
C ALA A 68 -1.19 -4.42 8.76
N ALA A 69 -0.09 -4.76 9.43
CA ALA A 69 1.22 -4.91 8.81
C ALA A 69 1.24 -6.05 7.79
N LEU A 70 0.63 -7.19 8.10
CA LEU A 70 0.48 -8.30 7.15
C LEU A 70 -0.30 -7.89 5.92
N LEU A 71 -1.39 -7.14 6.07
CA LEU A 71 -2.18 -6.63 4.95
C LEU A 71 -1.35 -5.67 4.07
N ALA A 72 -0.56 -4.78 4.67
CA ALA A 72 0.35 -3.89 3.95
C ALA A 72 1.40 -4.67 3.15
N LEU A 73 2.05 -5.66 3.78
CA LEU A 73 3.04 -6.51 3.12
C LEU A 73 2.44 -7.39 2.02
N LEU A 74 1.23 -7.89 2.22
CA LEU A 74 0.54 -8.72 1.25
C LEU A 74 0.13 -7.89 0.02
N ALA A 75 -0.37 -6.67 0.23
CA ALA A 75 -0.67 -5.73 -0.86
C ALA A 75 0.61 -5.36 -1.63
N ASP A 76 1.68 -5.04 -0.91
CA ASP A 76 3.00 -4.74 -1.47
C ASP A 76 3.55 -5.89 -2.33
N PHE A 77 3.45 -7.12 -1.82
CA PHE A 77 3.88 -8.33 -2.51
C PHE A 77 3.07 -8.60 -3.78
N LEU A 78 1.73 -8.48 -3.71
CA LEU A 78 0.86 -8.64 -4.88
C LEU A 78 1.18 -7.63 -5.97
N LEU A 79 1.40 -6.36 -5.61
CA LEU A 79 1.80 -5.33 -6.55
C LEU A 79 3.20 -5.58 -7.13
N GLY A 80 4.14 -6.07 -6.32
CA GLY A 80 5.47 -6.47 -6.79
C GLY A 80 5.44 -7.63 -7.79
N LEU A 81 4.56 -8.62 -7.59
CA LEU A 81 4.34 -9.70 -8.55
C LEU A 81 3.78 -9.18 -9.88
N LEU A 82 2.87 -8.21 -9.82
CA LEU A 82 2.29 -7.53 -10.98
C LEU A 82 3.35 -6.74 -11.75
N GLU A 83 4.20 -6.00 -11.03
CA GLU A 83 5.33 -5.26 -11.61
C GLU A 83 6.29 -6.20 -12.34
N ARG A 84 6.61 -7.35 -11.72
CA ARG A 84 7.53 -8.32 -12.31
C ARG A 84 6.97 -8.95 -13.59
N LYS A 85 5.66 -9.20 -13.66
CA LYS A 85 5.02 -9.66 -14.92
C LYS A 85 5.05 -8.59 -16.01
N LEU A 86 4.80 -7.33 -15.65
CA LEU A 86 4.80 -6.20 -16.60
C LEU A 86 6.20 -5.86 -17.13
N LYS A 87 7.26 -6.05 -16.34
CA LYS A 87 8.65 -5.84 -16.79
C LYS A 87 9.20 -6.95 -17.69
N VAL A 88 8.57 -8.13 -17.70
CA VAL A 88 9.03 -9.32 -18.45
C VAL A 88 8.34 -9.45 -19.82
N SER A 89 7.34 -8.61 -20.13
CA SER A 89 6.72 -8.48 -21.46
C SER A 89 7.21 -7.24 -22.18
#